data_AF-A0A1A8IIA2-F1
#
_entry.id   AF-A0A1A8IIA2-F1
#
_cell.length_a   1.000
_cell.length_b   1.000
_cell.length_c   1.000
_cell.angle_alpha   90.00
_cell.angle_beta   90.00
_cell.angle_gamma   90.00
#
_symmetry.space_group_name_H-M   'P 1'
#
loop_
_entity.id
_entity.type
_entity.pdbx_description
1 polymer ?
#
loop_
_entity_poly.entity_id
_entity_poly.type
_entity_poly.pdbx_seq_one_letter_code
_entity_poly.pdbx_strand_id
1 'polypeptide(L)'
;ISVVTGAILFSLGIFLKVEINKRGELMAGRDIQYVPNMLIAVGLIACAINFLGGKICYDCVDSTKFLRWKLIMLPYIVCTFFFTFCVLVGALMCYGMHWELEESLDMGLTQAMRFYKDTDTPGRCFLKHTVDMLQIEFQCCGNNGY
;
A
#
# COMPACT_ATOMS: atom_id res chain seq x y z
N ILE A 1 -6.46 12.21 -16.97
CA ILE A 1 -6.52 12.35 -15.49
C ILE A 1 -6.79 10.99 -14.84
N SER A 2 -7.87 10.30 -15.20
CA SER A 2 -8.27 9.05 -14.51
C SER A 2 -7.31 7.85 -14.62
N VAL A 3 -6.54 7.73 -15.71
CA VAL A 3 -5.48 6.71 -15.82
C VAL A 3 -4.28 7.03 -14.93
N VAL A 4 -3.95 8.32 -14.79
CA VAL A 4 -2.82 8.78 -13.97
C VAL A 4 -3.08 8.51 -12.50
N THR A 5 -4.31 8.71 -12.02
CA THR A 5 -4.70 8.35 -10.64
C THR A 5 -4.58 6.85 -10.36
N GLY A 6 -4.94 5.98 -11.32
CA GLY A 6 -4.70 4.53 -11.20
C GLY A 6 -3.21 4.18 -11.07
N ALA A 7 -2.36 4.83 -11.88
CA ALA A 7 -0.91 4.64 -11.83
C ALA A 7 -0.31 5.11 -10.50
N ILE A 8 -0.80 6.23 -9.95
CA ILE A 8 -0.39 6.72 -8.63
C ILE A 8 -0.75 5.69 -7.55
N LEU A 9 -1.98 5.18 -7.52
CA LEU A 9 -2.40 4.15 -6.54
C LEU A 9 -1.53 2.90 -6.63
N PHE A 10 -1.25 2.43 -7.84
CA PHE A 10 -0.37 1.29 -8.07
C PHE A 10 1.05 1.56 -7.54
N SER A 11 1.62 2.74 -7.84
CA SER A 11 2.95 3.12 -7.36
C SER A 11 3.02 3.22 -5.83
N LEU A 12 1.98 3.76 -5.18
CA LEU A 12 1.88 3.83 -3.72
C LEU A 12 1.79 2.45 -3.08
N GLY A 13 1.03 1.52 -3.69
CA GLY A 13 0.96 0.12 -3.23
C GLY A 13 2.32 -0.58 -3.28
N ILE A 14 3.08 -0.39 -4.36
CA ILE A 14 4.46 -0.92 -4.47
C ILE A 14 5.37 -0.27 -3.42
N PHE A 15 5.31 1.06 -3.28
CA PHE A 15 6.12 1.79 -2.31
C PHE A 15 5.88 1.28 -0.89
N LEU A 16 4.62 1.16 -0.47
CA LEU A 16 4.23 0.60 0.81
C LEU A 16 4.76 -0.83 1.01
N LYS A 17 4.66 -1.68 -0.02
CA LYS A 17 5.18 -3.05 0.04
C LYS A 17 6.68 -3.09 0.28
N VAL A 18 7.44 -2.27 -0.43
CA VAL A 18 8.90 -2.20 -0.31
C VAL A 18 9.30 -1.68 1.07
N GLU A 19 8.63 -0.64 1.57
CA GLU A 19 8.98 -0.02 2.85
C GLU A 19 8.66 -0.94 4.03
N ILE A 20 7.51 -1.63 4.00
CA ILE A 20 7.16 -2.62 5.02
C ILE A 20 8.16 -3.79 4.98
N ASN A 21 8.55 -4.26 3.79
CA ASN A 21 9.49 -5.37 3.67
C ASN A 21 10.90 -5.00 4.14
N LYS A 22 11.35 -3.76 3.90
CA LYS A 22 12.64 -3.24 4.42
C LYS A 22 12.68 -3.22 5.95
N ARG A 23 11.57 -2.87 6.59
CA ARG A 23 11.47 -2.72 8.06
C ARG A 23 10.89 -3.95 8.75
N GLY A 24 10.60 -5.01 8.00
CA GLY A 24 9.92 -6.21 8.48
C GLY A 24 10.68 -6.93 9.59
N GLU A 25 12.01 -6.83 9.60
CA GLU A 25 12.87 -7.41 10.65
C GLU A 25 12.68 -6.74 12.02
N LEU A 26 12.23 -5.48 12.05
CA LEU A 26 11.96 -4.73 13.28
C LEU A 26 10.49 -4.80 13.70
N MET A 27 9.56 -5.18 12.82
CA MET A 27 8.14 -5.27 13.15
C MET A 27 7.82 -6.61 13.82
N ALA A 28 7.03 -6.56 14.89
CA ALA A 28 6.56 -7.77 15.57
C ALA A 28 5.49 -8.49 14.74
N GLY A 29 5.92 -9.38 13.84
CA GLY A 29 5.20 -10.57 13.32
C GLY A 29 3.76 -10.43 12.77
N ARG A 30 3.19 -9.23 12.64
CA ARG A 30 1.86 -9.05 12.05
C ARG A 30 1.95 -9.10 10.53
N ASP A 31 1.04 -9.84 9.92
CA ASP A 31 0.86 -9.90 8.47
C ASP A 31 0.26 -8.59 7.95
N ILE A 32 1.07 -7.54 7.79
CA ILE A 32 0.62 -6.22 7.29
C ILE A 32 0.68 -6.16 5.74
N GLN A 33 0.98 -7.29 5.09
CA GLN A 33 1.18 -7.39 3.63
C GLN A 33 -0.14 -7.41 2.82
N TYR A 34 -1.30 -7.59 3.46
CA TYR A 34 -2.60 -7.66 2.77
C TYR A 34 -3.00 -6.32 2.14
N VAL A 35 -2.79 -5.21 2.85
CA VAL A 35 -3.12 -3.85 2.40
C VAL A 35 -2.34 -3.43 1.14
N PRO A 36 -0.99 -3.47 1.11
CA PRO A 36 -0.24 -3.10 -0.07
C PRO A 36 -0.55 -4.01 -1.27
N ASN A 37 -0.74 -5.31 -1.07
CA ASN A 37 -1.14 -6.23 -2.15
C ASN A 37 -2.51 -5.87 -2.73
N MET A 38 -3.47 -5.48 -1.88
CA MET A 38 -4.78 -5.01 -2.33
C MET A 38 -4.68 -3.70 -3.10
N LEU A 39 -3.87 -2.73 -2.65
CA LEU A 39 -3.64 -1.47 -3.37
C LEU A 39 -3.02 -1.68 -4.74
N ILE A 40 -2.05 -2.59 -4.86
CA ILE A 40 -1.43 -2.95 -6.14
C ILE A 40 -2.48 -3.54 -7.10
N ALA A 41 -3.28 -4.51 -6.63
CA ALA A 41 -4.31 -5.13 -7.45
C ALA A 41 -5.38 -4.12 -7.90
N VAL A 42 -5.87 -3.30 -6.97
CA VAL A 42 -6.85 -2.25 -7.25
C VAL A 42 -6.27 -1.21 -8.21
N GLY A 43 -5.03 -0.77 -8.03
CA GLY A 43 -4.35 0.18 -8.95
C GLY A 43 -4.26 -0.33 -10.39
N LEU A 44 -3.91 -1.61 -10.58
CA LEU A 44 -3.88 -2.23 -11.92
C LEU A 44 -5.26 -2.30 -12.56
N ILE A 45 -6.27 -2.72 -11.79
CA ILE A 45 -7.66 -2.81 -12.26
C ILE A 45 -8.19 -1.40 -12.60
N ALA A 46 -7.88 -0.38 -11.79
CA ALA A 46 -8.22 1.01 -12.07
C ALA A 46 -7.64 1.47 -13.41
N CYS A 47 -6.36 1.19 -13.68
CA CYS A 47 -5.72 1.55 -14.95
C CYS A 47 -6.44 0.90 -16.14
N ALA A 48 -6.77 -0.39 -16.05
CA ALA A 48 -7.48 -1.11 -17.10
C ALA A 48 -8.89 -0.52 -17.34
N ILE A 49 -9.69 -0.35 -16.28
CA ILE A 49 -11.04 0.19 -16.37
C ILE A 49 -11.02 1.62 -16.95
N ASN A 50 -10.13 2.48 -16.47
CA ASN A 50 -10.02 3.86 -16.95
C ASN A 50 -9.52 3.94 -18.40
N PHE A 51 -8.67 3.02 -18.83
CA PHE A 51 -8.25 2.93 -20.23
C PHE A 51 -9.40 2.49 -21.15
N LEU A 52 -10.18 1.48 -20.73
CA LEU A 52 -11.40 1.09 -21.44
C LEU A 52 -12.41 2.23 -21.50
N GLY A 53 -12.61 2.94 -20.39
CA GLY A 53 -13.48 4.12 -20.33
C GLY A 53 -13.05 5.23 -21.30
N GLY A 54 -11.74 5.50 -21.39
CA GLY A 54 -11.20 6.43 -22.37
C GLY A 54 -11.46 6.01 -23.82
N LYS A 55 -11.30 4.71 -24.13
CA LYS A 55 -11.60 4.16 -25.45
C LYS A 55 -13.09 4.26 -25.80
N ILE A 56 -13.98 3.94 -24.84
CA ILE A 56 -15.43 4.09 -25.02
C ILE A 56 -15.80 5.55 -25.30
N CYS A 57 -15.25 6.49 -24.52
CA CYS A 57 -15.53 7.91 -24.68
C CYS A 57 -15.04 8.44 -26.04
N TYR A 58 -13.90 7.95 -26.52
CA TYR A 58 -13.38 8.24 -27.86
C TYR A 58 -14.28 7.67 -28.96
N ASP A 59 -14.68 6.39 -28.87
CA ASP A 59 -15.53 5.75 -29.87
C ASP A 59 -16.98 6.29 -29.86
N CYS A 60 -17.46 6.86 -28.75
CA CYS A 60 -18.79 7.49 -28.65
C CYS A 60 -18.91 8.85 -29.35
N VAL A 61 -17.80 9.48 -29.75
CA VAL A 61 -17.82 10.67 -30.62
C VAL A 61 -18.38 10.33 -32.01
N ASP A 62 -18.30 9.06 -32.43
CA ASP A 62 -18.84 8.57 -33.69
C ASP A 62 -20.26 8.01 -33.50
N SER A 63 -21.25 8.74 -34.01
CA SER A 63 -22.68 8.46 -33.85
C SER A 63 -23.13 7.12 -34.45
N THR A 64 -22.35 6.55 -35.38
CA THR A 64 -22.63 5.26 -36.03
C THR A 64 -22.31 4.04 -35.14
N LYS A 65 -21.39 4.18 -34.17
CA LYS A 65 -20.99 3.11 -33.25
C LYS A 65 -21.73 3.14 -31.90
N PHE A 66 -22.40 4.24 -31.57
CA PHE A 66 -23.05 4.49 -30.28
C PHE A 66 -24.04 3.39 -29.87
N LEU A 67 -24.82 2.83 -30.81
CA LEU A 67 -25.85 1.83 -30.52
C LEU A 67 -25.25 0.49 -30.04
N ARG A 68 -24.05 0.11 -30.51
CA ARG A 68 -23.35 -1.11 -30.07
C ARG A 68 -22.72 -0.95 -28.68
N TRP A 69 -22.23 0.24 -28.36
CA TRP A 69 -21.61 0.52 -27.05
C TRP A 69 -22.64 0.73 -25.93
N LYS A 70 -23.89 1.08 -26.27
CA LYS A 70 -24.98 1.22 -25.28
C LYS A 70 -25.23 -0.05 -24.45
N LEU A 71 -25.09 -1.24 -25.04
CA LEU A 71 -25.24 -2.51 -24.33
C LEU A 71 -24.06 -2.81 -23.39
N ILE A 72 -22.86 -2.33 -23.73
CA ILE A 72 -21.61 -2.49 -22.95
C ILE A 72 -21.49 -1.44 -21.84
N MET A 73 -22.15 -0.28 -22.00
CA MET A 73 -22.15 0.80 -21.02
C MET A 73 -22.77 0.40 -19.68
N LEU A 74 -23.87 -0.35 -19.68
CA LEU A 74 -24.54 -0.76 -18.44
C LEU A 74 -23.67 -1.68 -17.56
N PRO A 75 -23.08 -2.79 -18.06
CA PRO A 75 -22.15 -3.59 -17.27
C PRO A 75 -20.89 -2.82 -16.90
N TYR A 76 -20.39 -1.93 -17.76
CA TYR A 76 -19.26 -1.06 -17.41
C TYR A 76 -19.56 -0.13 -16.21
N ILE A 77 -20.75 0.48 -16.16
CA ILE A 77 -21.18 1.32 -15.03
C ILE A 77 -21.32 0.50 -13.74
N VAL A 78 -21.89 -0.71 -13.82
CA VAL A 78 -22.01 -1.60 -12.64
C VAL A 78 -20.62 -2.02 -12.14
N CYS A 79 -19.72 -2.42 -13.04
CA CYS A 79 -18.36 -2.79 -12.68
C CYS A 79 -17.57 -1.62 -12.08
N THR A 80 -17.68 -0.41 -12.66
CA THR A 80 -17.01 0.79 -12.14
C THR A 80 -17.56 1.20 -10.77
N PHE A 81 -18.86 1.08 -10.55
CA PHE A 81 -19.47 1.34 -9.25
C PHE A 81 -18.95 0.39 -8.17
N PHE A 82 -18.98 -0.92 -8.44
CA PHE A 82 -18.43 -1.93 -7.52
C PHE A 82 -16.94 -1.71 -7.26
N PHE A 83 -16.18 -1.41 -8.32
CA PHE A 83 -14.76 -1.11 -8.20
C PHE A 83 -14.49 0.12 -7.33
N THR A 84 -15.30 1.17 -7.47
CA THR A 84 -15.19 2.39 -6.64
C THR A 84 -15.46 2.07 -5.17
N PHE A 85 -16.42 1.18 -4.88
CA PHE A 85 -16.66 0.68 -3.53
C PHE A 85 -15.46 -0.10 -2.99
N CYS A 86 -14.82 -0.95 -3.80
CA CYS A 86 -13.57 -1.63 -3.40
C CYS A 86 -12.44 -0.64 -3.09
N VAL A 87 -12.28 0.43 -3.88
CA VAL A 87 -11.30 1.49 -3.61
C VAL A 87 -11.59 2.17 -2.27
N LEU A 88 -12.87 2.47 -1.96
CA LEU A 88 -13.26 3.06 -0.69
C LEU A 88 -12.92 2.15 0.49
N VAL A 89 -13.22 0.85 0.39
CA VAL A 89 -12.84 -0.14 1.41
C VAL A 89 -11.32 -0.19 1.57
N GLY A 90 -10.56 -0.19 0.46
CA GLY A 90 -9.10 -0.15 0.51
C GLY A 90 -8.54 1.10 1.19
N ALA A 91 -9.15 2.26 0.95
CA ALA A 91 -8.78 3.49 1.63
C ALA A 91 -9.04 3.41 3.15
N LEU A 92 -10.18 2.84 3.57
CA LEU A 92 -10.47 2.62 4.99
C LEU A 92 -9.49 1.63 5.63
N MET A 93 -9.12 0.56 4.91
CA MET A 93 -8.10 -0.38 5.36
C MET A 93 -6.72 0.27 5.52
N CYS A 94 -6.32 1.18 4.62
CA CYS A 94 -5.09 1.95 4.79
C CYS A 94 -5.09 2.79 6.09
N TYR A 95 -6.23 3.34 6.49
CA TYR A 95 -6.33 4.04 7.78
C TYR A 95 -6.17 3.06 8.96
N GLY A 96 -6.79 1.89 8.90
CA GLY A 96 -6.62 0.85 9.93
C GLY A 96 -5.17 0.36 10.05
N MET A 97 -4.50 0.22 8.89
CA MET A 97 -3.10 -0.21 8.82
C MET A 97 -2.15 0.68 9.61
N HIS A 98 -2.40 2.00 9.67
CA HIS A 98 -1.56 2.92 10.44
C HIS A 98 -1.44 2.47 11.90
N TRP A 99 -2.57 2.13 12.53
CA TRP A 99 -2.60 1.70 13.93
C TRP A 99 -1.91 0.35 14.12
N GLU A 100 -2.16 -0.61 13.22
CA GLU A 100 -1.50 -1.92 13.28
C GLU A 100 0.03 -1.80 13.12
N LEU A 101 0.48 -0.89 12.24
CA LEU A 101 1.90 -0.64 11.98
C LEU A 101 2.59 -0.02 13.21
N GLU A 102 1.95 0.97 13.84
CA GLU A 102 2.45 1.63 15.04
C GLU A 102 2.60 0.65 16.20
N GLU A 103 1.57 -0.16 16.45
CA GLU A 103 1.59 -1.16 17.53
C GLU A 103 2.64 -2.26 17.29
N SER A 104 2.75 -2.76 16.05
CA SER A 104 3.78 -3.74 15.67
C SER A 104 5.20 -3.19 15.76
N LEU A 105 5.38 -1.91 15.42
CA LEU A 105 6.67 -1.25 15.50
C LEU A 105 7.07 -0.97 16.96
N ASP A 106 6.14 -0.49 17.80
CA ASP A 106 6.39 -0.25 19.22
C ASP A 106 6.76 -1.54 19.96
N MET A 107 5.98 -2.61 19.75
CA MET A 107 6.31 -3.92 20.33
C MET A 107 7.65 -4.44 19.84
N GLY A 108 7.90 -4.34 18.52
CA GLY A 108 9.13 -4.80 17.89
C GLY A 108 10.36 -4.05 18.37
N LEU A 109 10.29 -2.71 18.44
CA LEU A 109 11.37 -1.85 18.91
C LEU A 109 11.59 -2.03 20.42
N THR A 110 10.53 -2.20 21.22
CA THR A 110 10.64 -2.55 22.64
C THR A 110 11.42 -3.85 22.85
N GLN A 111 11.14 -4.89 22.05
CA GLN A 111 11.93 -6.13 22.11
C GLN A 111 13.37 -5.92 21.62
N ALA A 112 13.56 -5.16 20.53
CA ALA A 112 14.89 -4.88 20.00
C ALA A 112 15.77 -4.14 21.03
N MET A 113 15.22 -3.13 21.70
CA MET A 113 15.89 -2.34 22.73
C MET A 113 16.29 -3.15 23.97
N ARG A 114 15.53 -4.20 24.35
CA ARG A 114 15.91 -5.10 25.45
C ARG A 114 17.24 -5.80 25.21
N PHE A 115 17.54 -6.12 23.95
CA PHE A 115 18.76 -6.83 23.56
C PHE A 115 19.78 -5.95 22.86
N TYR A 116 19.50 -4.65 22.74
CA TYR A 116 20.36 -3.70 22.02
C TYR A 116 21.79 -3.61 22.60
N LYS A 117 21.94 -3.78 23.92
CA LYS A 117 23.25 -3.77 24.60
C LYS A 117 23.97 -5.12 24.57
N ASP A 118 23.25 -6.20 24.24
CA ASP A 118 23.79 -7.56 24.23
C ASP A 118 24.28 -7.89 22.81
N THR A 119 25.57 -7.71 22.56
CA THR A 119 26.20 -8.00 21.26
C THR A 119 26.94 -9.33 21.22
N ASP A 120 26.97 -10.07 22.33
CA ASP A 120 27.77 -11.29 22.47
C ASP A 120 27.09 -12.51 21.83
N THR A 121 25.79 -12.42 21.51
CA THR A 121 25.03 -13.47 20.82
C THR A 121 24.95 -13.23 19.30
N PRO A 122 25.12 -14.29 18.48
CA PRO A 122 25.10 -14.16 17.02
C PRO A 122 23.75 -13.61 16.52
N GLY A 123 23.79 -12.65 15.61
CA GLY A 123 22.62 -11.95 15.07
C GLY A 123 22.26 -10.63 15.78
N ARG A 124 22.68 -10.42 17.03
CA ARG A 124 22.40 -9.16 17.76
C ARG A 124 23.18 -7.96 17.25
N CYS A 125 24.37 -8.16 16.70
CA CYS A 125 25.13 -7.08 16.06
C CYS A 125 24.37 -6.47 14.86
N PHE A 126 23.70 -7.32 14.07
CA PHE A 126 22.87 -6.88 12.95
C PHE A 126 21.62 -6.13 13.44
N LEU A 127 20.96 -6.64 14.48
CA LEU A 127 19.84 -5.95 15.13
C LEU A 127 20.25 -4.55 15.63
N LYS A 128 21.40 -4.44 16.31
CA LYS A 128 21.95 -3.16 16.76
C LYS A 128 22.20 -2.20 15.60
N HIS A 129 22.87 -2.67 14.55
CA HIS A 129 23.14 -1.87 13.35
C HIS A 129 21.83 -1.35 12.70
N THR A 130 20.81 -2.19 12.59
CA THR A 130 19.52 -1.80 12.01
C THR A 130 18.79 -0.75 12.88
N VAL A 131 18.83 -0.89 14.20
CA VAL A 131 18.28 0.11 15.13
C VAL A 131 19.05 1.43 15.06
N ASP A 132 20.39 1.39 15.01
CA ASP A 132 21.24 2.58 14.91
C ASP A 132 20.98 3.35 13.60
N MET A 133 20.88 2.65 12.47
CA MET A 133 20.52 3.27 11.18
C MET A 133 19.13 3.93 11.23
N LEU A 134 18.15 3.30 11.88
CA LEU A 134 16.81 3.88 12.04
C LEU A 134 16.86 5.15 12.90
N GLN A 135 17.62 5.15 14.00
CA GLN A 135 17.78 6.32 14.86
C GLN A 135 18.47 7.49 14.14
N ILE A 136 19.48 7.21 13.30
CA ILE A 136 20.14 8.22 12.47
C ILE A 136 19.19 8.76 11.40
N GLU A 137 18.44 7.90 10.72
CA GLU A 137 17.51 8.32 9.66
C GLU A 137 16.39 9.23 10.20
N PHE A 138 15.83 8.90 11.36
CA PHE A 138 14.72 9.63 11.97
C PHE A 138 15.14 10.68 13.01
N GLN A 139 16.45 10.83 13.26
CA GLN A 139 16.99 11.74 14.28
C GLN A 139 16.34 11.54 15.66
N CYS A 140 16.12 10.29 16.04
CA CYS A 140 15.47 9.89 17.30
C CYS A 140 16.38 8.96 18.13
N CYS A 141 16.02 8.71 19.38
CA CYS A 141 16.78 7.80 20.27
C CYS A 141 15.84 7.04 21.20
N GLY A 142 16.02 5.71 21.27
CA GLY A 142 15.20 4.83 22.09
C GLY A 142 13.75 4.71 21.60
N ASN A 143 12.91 4.09 22.43
CA ASN A 143 11.49 3.85 22.12
C ASN A 143 10.59 5.02 22.54
N ASN A 144 10.94 5.73 23.61
CA ASN A 144 10.11 6.78 24.21
C ASN A 144 10.77 8.17 24.16
N GLY A 145 11.82 8.35 23.34
CA GLY A 145 12.75 9.46 23.48
C GLY A 145 13.71 9.26 24.66
N TYR A 146 14.76 10.07 24.71
CA TYR A 146 15.72 10.15 25.82
C TYR A 146 15.07 10.71 27.09
#